data_AF-A0A0F9Z4L2-F1
#
_entry.id   AF-A0A0F9Z4L2-F1
#
_cell.length_a   1.000
_cell.length_b   1.000
_cell.length_c   1.000
_cell.angle_alpha   90.00
_cell.angle_beta   90.00
_cell.angle_gamma   90.00
#
_symmetry.space_group_name_H-M   'P 1'
#
loop_
_entity.id
_entity.type
_entity.pdbx_description
1 polymer ?
#
loop_
_entity_poly.entity_id
_entity_poly.type
_entity_poly.pdbx_seq_one_letter_code
_entity_poly.pdbx_strand_id
1 'polypeptide(L)'
;MIEALNQISLLVGIWIAIYGINAWKNEHIGRRNIDLAEDSLALFYEAADAIRFIRQPFSFPSETDSVVRNDNESEREFDARKNASVVFIRFNQHQELFSKIYATRYRFMARIGKDKAKPFEDLNKISKEIKTAARVLARYWPRDYFRTEAQLDDHQGRVDKYESVFWDHGDDDDINTRLDNIITEMEIISKTVIDQNNGLLTFLTRTYGKAP
;
A
#
# COMPACT_ATOMS: atom_id res chain seq x y z
N MET A 1 22.25 -57.06 25.42
CA MET A 1 22.46 -55.70 26.03
C MET A 1 22.92 -54.69 24.97
N ILE A 2 23.96 -55.00 24.17
CA ILE A 2 24.46 -54.13 23.09
C ILE A 2 23.40 -53.87 22.00
N GLU A 3 22.64 -54.88 21.59
CA GLU A 3 21.57 -54.71 20.59
C GLU A 3 20.46 -53.76 21.05
N ALA A 4 20.08 -53.81 22.32
CA ALA A 4 19.08 -52.91 22.89
C ALA A 4 19.56 -51.45 22.89
N LEU A 5 20.85 -51.22 23.21
CA LEU A 5 21.47 -49.90 23.13
C LEU A 5 21.49 -49.36 21.69
N ASN A 6 21.81 -50.21 20.71
CA ASN A 6 21.80 -49.83 19.29
C ASN A 6 20.38 -49.45 18.83
N GLN A 7 19.36 -50.23 19.20
CA GLN A 7 17.97 -49.92 18.87
C GLN A 7 17.50 -48.59 19.49
N ILE A 8 17.87 -48.32 20.74
CA ILE A 8 17.57 -47.05 21.40
C ILE A 8 18.29 -45.88 20.71
N SER A 9 19.56 -46.04 20.35
CA SER A 9 20.31 -44.99 19.63
C SER A 9 19.71 -44.68 18.25
N LEU A 10 19.21 -45.71 17.55
CA LEU A 10 18.54 -45.55 16.27
C LEU A 10 17.24 -44.76 16.42
N LEU A 11 16.43 -45.09 17.43
CA LEU A 11 15.17 -44.41 17.72
C LEU A 11 15.38 -42.94 18.11
N VAL A 12 16.39 -42.66 18.95
CA VAL A 12 16.75 -41.28 19.32
C VAL A 12 17.26 -40.51 18.10
N GLY A 13 18.10 -41.12 17.27
CA GLY A 13 18.59 -40.50 16.04
C GLY A 13 17.46 -40.13 15.07
N ILE A 14 16.49 -41.03 14.87
CA ILE A 14 15.30 -40.77 14.05
C ILE A 14 14.47 -39.63 14.64
N TRP A 15 14.28 -39.62 15.95
CA TRP A 15 13.50 -38.57 16.62
C TRP A 15 14.14 -37.19 16.48
N ILE A 16 15.46 -37.10 16.66
CA ILE A 16 16.24 -35.86 16.44
C ILE A 16 16.13 -35.42 14.98
N ALA A 17 16.25 -36.34 14.03
CA ALA A 17 16.14 -36.01 12.60
C ALA A 17 14.76 -35.44 12.24
N ILE A 18 13.67 -36.04 12.73
CA ILE A 18 12.30 -35.53 12.53
C ILE A 18 12.14 -34.13 13.14
N TYR A 19 12.66 -33.92 14.35
CA TYR A 19 12.57 -32.64 15.02
C TYR A 19 13.36 -31.55 14.28
N GLY A 20 14.59 -31.86 13.87
CA GLY A 20 15.45 -30.96 13.10
C GLY A 20 14.83 -30.53 11.77
N ILE A 21 14.24 -31.47 11.03
CA ILE A 21 13.55 -31.18 9.75
C ILE A 21 12.34 -30.27 9.97
N ASN A 22 11.54 -30.53 11.01
CA ASN A 22 10.37 -29.70 11.33
C ASN A 22 10.78 -28.29 11.79
N ALA A 23 11.81 -28.18 12.63
CA ALA A 23 12.35 -26.89 13.05
C ALA A 23 12.85 -26.08 11.85
N TRP A 24 13.65 -26.70 10.97
CA TRP A 24 14.17 -26.07 9.77
C TRP A 24 13.06 -25.61 8.81
N LYS A 25 12.03 -26.44 8.60
CA LYS A 25 10.85 -26.09 7.79
C LYS A 25 10.12 -24.88 8.37
N ASN A 26 9.88 -24.87 9.68
CA ASN A 26 9.18 -23.77 10.35
C ASN A 26 10.00 -22.48 10.28
N GLU A 27 11.31 -22.56 10.48
CA GLU A 27 12.22 -21.43 10.33
C GLU A 27 12.19 -20.85 8.91
N HIS A 28 12.23 -21.71 7.89
CA HIS A 28 12.16 -21.27 6.49
C HIS A 28 10.83 -20.59 6.15
N ILE A 29 9.71 -21.08 6.68
CA ILE A 29 8.40 -20.46 6.51
C ILE A 29 8.34 -19.12 7.25
N GLY A 30 8.81 -19.07 8.49
CA GLY A 30 8.85 -17.86 9.31
C GLY A 30 9.68 -16.75 8.66
N ARG A 31 10.90 -17.06 8.22
CA ARG A 31 11.77 -16.12 7.51
C ARG A 31 11.11 -15.55 6.27
N ARG A 32 10.50 -16.41 5.45
CA ARG A 32 9.76 -16.01 4.25
C ARG A 32 8.54 -15.12 4.51
N ASN A 33 7.95 -15.20 5.69
CA ASN A 33 6.84 -14.34 6.09
C ASN A 33 7.35 -12.99 6.63
N ILE A 34 8.47 -12.99 7.36
CA ILE A 34 9.16 -11.77 7.78
C ILE A 34 9.58 -10.95 6.56
N ASP A 35 10.31 -11.55 5.62
CA ASP A 35 10.80 -10.86 4.42
C ASP A 35 9.62 -10.23 3.66
N LEU A 36 8.51 -10.95 3.51
CA LEU A 36 7.31 -10.44 2.84
C LEU A 36 6.63 -9.30 3.62
N ALA A 37 6.63 -9.35 4.95
CA ALA A 37 6.06 -8.31 5.79
C ALA A 37 6.90 -7.03 5.77
N GLU A 38 8.22 -7.16 5.79
CA GLU A 38 9.17 -6.04 5.65
C GLU A 38 9.08 -5.41 4.26
N ASP A 39 9.15 -6.23 3.20
CA ASP A 39 9.01 -5.77 1.81
C ASP A 39 7.67 -5.06 1.60
N SER A 40 6.59 -5.60 2.17
CA SER A 40 5.28 -4.97 2.06
C SER A 40 5.26 -3.63 2.79
N LEU A 41 5.74 -3.56 4.03
CA LEU A 41 5.76 -2.31 4.79
C LEU A 41 6.57 -1.21 4.08
N ALA A 42 7.74 -1.56 3.52
CA ALA A 42 8.55 -0.64 2.72
C ALA A 42 7.78 -0.08 1.51
N LEU A 43 7.03 -0.93 0.80
CA LEU A 43 6.18 -0.49 -0.32
C LEU A 43 5.07 0.47 0.12
N PHE A 44 4.54 0.32 1.34
CA PHE A 44 3.50 1.22 1.86
C PHE A 44 4.04 2.60 2.20
N TYR A 45 5.24 2.69 2.80
CA TYR A 45 5.90 3.98 3.00
C TYR A 45 6.17 4.66 1.65
N GLU A 46 6.76 3.94 0.70
CA GLU A 46 7.05 4.48 -0.64
C GLU A 46 5.78 4.94 -1.35
N ALA A 47 4.67 4.20 -1.21
CA ALA A 47 3.38 4.58 -1.80
C ALA A 47 2.77 5.82 -1.16
N ALA A 48 2.90 5.99 0.15
CA ALA A 48 2.40 7.18 0.83
C ALA A 48 3.14 8.43 0.36
N ASP A 49 4.47 8.36 0.25
CA ASP A 49 5.30 9.46 -0.26
C ASP A 49 4.98 9.75 -1.73
N ALA A 50 4.80 8.72 -2.55
CA ALA A 50 4.37 8.88 -3.94
C ALA A 50 2.99 9.56 -4.04
N ILE A 51 2.01 9.19 -3.20
CA ILE A 51 0.68 9.82 -3.22
C ILE A 51 0.76 11.28 -2.80
N ARG A 52 1.53 11.61 -1.76
CA ARG A 52 1.77 12.99 -1.33
C ARG A 52 2.38 13.80 -2.48
N PHE A 53 3.42 13.26 -3.14
CA PHE A 53 4.03 13.88 -4.31
C PHE A 53 3.04 14.08 -5.48
N ILE A 54 2.25 13.06 -5.81
CA ILE A 54 1.23 13.12 -6.87
C ILE A 54 0.27 14.30 -6.64
N ARG A 55 -0.13 14.52 -5.39
CA ARG A 55 -1.11 15.54 -4.98
C ARG A 55 -0.50 16.91 -4.70
N GLN A 56 0.78 17.13 -4.93
CA GLN A 56 1.39 18.45 -4.71
C GLN A 56 0.75 19.51 -5.63
N PRO A 57 0.27 20.65 -5.08
CA PRO A 57 -0.36 21.70 -5.88
C PRO A 57 0.58 22.35 -6.92
N PHE A 58 1.87 22.40 -6.60
CA PHE A 58 2.87 22.96 -7.50
C PHE A 58 3.08 22.02 -8.68
N SER A 59 2.87 22.54 -9.89
CA SER A 59 3.13 21.82 -11.14
C SER A 59 3.91 22.69 -12.11
N PHE A 60 4.78 22.05 -12.90
CA PHE A 60 5.49 22.70 -13.99
C PHE A 60 4.70 22.55 -15.29
N PRO A 61 4.61 23.58 -16.14
CA PRO A 61 3.90 23.51 -17.42
C PRO A 61 4.34 22.33 -18.29
N SER A 62 5.63 21.98 -18.24
CA SER A 62 6.23 20.87 -18.99
C SER A 62 5.73 19.48 -18.57
N GLU A 63 5.11 19.34 -17.40
CA GLU A 63 4.56 18.05 -16.96
C GLU A 63 3.47 17.55 -17.90
N THR A 64 2.75 18.46 -18.56
CA THR A 64 1.53 18.15 -19.33
C THR A 64 1.71 18.39 -20.84
N ASP A 65 2.94 18.47 -21.32
CA ASP A 65 3.25 18.71 -22.75
C ASP A 65 2.77 17.58 -23.67
N SER A 66 2.61 16.37 -23.14
CA SER A 66 2.05 15.23 -23.88
C SER A 66 0.53 15.31 -24.08
N VAL A 67 -0.15 16.26 -23.44
CA VAL A 67 -1.61 16.41 -23.53
C VAL A 67 -1.96 17.21 -24.79
N VAL A 68 -2.48 16.51 -25.80
CA VAL A 68 -2.91 17.11 -27.07
C VAL A 68 -4.37 17.56 -26.99
N ARG A 69 -4.68 18.69 -27.62
CA ARG A 69 -6.04 19.25 -27.74
C ARG A 69 -6.89 18.44 -28.72
N ASN A 70 -8.16 18.23 -28.41
CA ASN A 70 -9.08 17.56 -29.35
C ASN A 70 -9.71 18.57 -30.33
N ASP A 71 -10.11 18.11 -31.51
CA ASP A 71 -10.61 18.95 -32.61
C ASP A 71 -11.84 19.82 -32.23
N ASN A 72 -12.68 19.35 -31.30
CA ASN A 72 -13.93 20.02 -30.88
C ASN A 72 -13.90 20.55 -29.43
N GLU A 73 -12.72 20.71 -28.85
CA GLU A 73 -12.55 21.15 -27.46
C GLU A 73 -12.29 22.65 -27.39
N SER A 74 -13.04 23.36 -26.56
CA SER A 74 -12.77 24.78 -26.28
C SER A 74 -11.43 24.96 -25.54
N GLU A 75 -10.86 26.17 -25.58
CA GLU A 75 -9.59 26.45 -24.90
C GLU A 75 -9.69 26.21 -23.40
N ARG A 76 -10.79 26.62 -22.77
CA ARG A 76 -11.05 26.39 -21.34
C ARG A 76 -11.17 24.92 -20.98
N GLU A 77 -11.88 24.14 -21.80
CA GLU A 77 -11.98 22.69 -21.58
C GLU A 77 -10.61 22.01 -21.72
N PHE A 78 -9.82 22.44 -22.70
CA PHE A 78 -8.46 21.95 -22.89
C PHE A 78 -7.57 22.27 -21.70
N ASP A 79 -7.56 23.51 -21.23
CA ASP A 79 -6.75 23.94 -20.08
C ASP A 79 -7.17 23.22 -18.80
N ALA A 80 -8.47 23.10 -18.55
CA ALA A 80 -8.99 22.35 -17.40
C ALA A 80 -8.59 20.88 -17.44
N ARG A 81 -8.70 20.23 -18.61
CA ARG A 81 -8.27 18.84 -18.79
C ARG A 81 -6.77 18.71 -18.63
N LYS A 82 -5.99 19.62 -19.20
CA LYS A 82 -4.53 19.65 -19.11
C LYS A 82 -4.07 19.74 -17.66
N ASN A 83 -4.65 20.66 -16.88
CA ASN A 83 -4.38 20.78 -15.45
C ASN A 83 -4.77 19.52 -14.68
N ALA A 84 -5.94 18.94 -14.97
CA ALA A 84 -6.41 17.73 -14.29
C ALA A 84 -5.58 16.50 -14.65
N SER A 85 -4.92 16.52 -15.81
CA SER A 85 -4.06 15.44 -16.30
C SER A 85 -2.77 15.27 -15.49
N VAL A 86 -2.33 16.28 -14.74
CA VAL A 86 -1.07 16.24 -13.97
C VAL A 86 -0.98 15.02 -13.04
N VAL A 87 -2.07 14.72 -12.34
CA VAL A 87 -2.16 13.56 -11.43
C VAL A 87 -1.99 12.24 -12.17
N PHE A 88 -2.56 12.10 -13.37
CA PHE A 88 -2.40 10.87 -14.16
C PHE A 88 -0.96 10.68 -14.61
N ILE A 89 -0.29 11.76 -14.98
CA ILE A 89 1.11 11.74 -15.42
C ILE A 89 2.02 11.35 -14.24
N ARG A 90 1.81 11.95 -13.07
CA ARG A 90 2.55 11.59 -11.85
C ARG A 90 2.26 10.16 -11.40
N PHE A 91 1.02 9.69 -11.46
CA PHE A 91 0.71 8.28 -11.22
C PHE A 91 1.45 7.35 -12.20
N ASN A 92 1.59 7.75 -13.46
CA ASN A 92 2.28 6.96 -14.46
C ASN A 92 3.80 6.87 -14.18
N GLN A 93 4.40 7.93 -13.63
CA GLN A 93 5.80 7.91 -13.17
C GLN A 93 6.02 6.88 -12.05
N HIS A 94 5.00 6.61 -11.23
CA HIS A 94 5.03 5.61 -10.16
C HIS A 94 4.30 4.30 -10.50
N GLN A 95 4.05 4.01 -11.79
CA GLN A 95 3.24 2.85 -12.19
C GLN A 95 3.82 1.50 -11.72
N GLU A 96 5.15 1.39 -11.67
CA GLU A 96 5.85 0.16 -11.28
C GLU A 96 5.62 -0.14 -9.79
N LEU A 97 5.68 0.90 -8.95
CA LEU A 97 5.39 0.82 -7.52
C LEU A 97 3.97 0.32 -7.27
N PHE A 98 2.97 0.97 -7.85
CA PHE A 98 1.57 0.56 -7.66
C PHE A 98 1.28 -0.84 -8.24
N SER A 99 1.93 -1.21 -9.35
CA SER A 99 1.84 -2.57 -9.92
C SER A 99 2.46 -3.61 -8.99
N LYS A 100 3.61 -3.30 -8.40
CA LYS A 100 4.29 -4.17 -7.42
C LYS A 100 3.42 -4.37 -6.18
N ILE A 101 2.83 -3.31 -5.63
CA ILE A 101 1.88 -3.39 -4.50
C ILE A 101 0.70 -4.30 -4.83
N TYR A 102 0.09 -4.12 -6.00
CA TYR A 102 -1.03 -4.93 -6.44
C TYR A 102 -0.67 -6.43 -6.54
N ALA A 103 0.50 -6.74 -7.10
CA ALA A 103 1.00 -8.10 -7.20
C ALA A 103 1.35 -8.71 -5.83
N THR A 104 2.03 -7.94 -4.97
CA THR A 104 2.43 -8.36 -3.61
C THR A 104 1.22 -8.72 -2.76
N ARG A 105 0.09 -8.00 -2.92
CA ARG A 105 -1.16 -8.28 -2.20
C ARG A 105 -1.58 -9.75 -2.24
N TYR A 106 -1.49 -10.41 -3.39
CA TYR A 106 -1.91 -11.82 -3.51
C TYR A 106 -0.99 -12.77 -2.75
N ARG A 107 0.33 -12.50 -2.76
CA ARG A 107 1.31 -13.28 -1.98
C ARG A 107 1.11 -13.05 -0.49
N PHE A 108 0.83 -11.80 -0.09
CA PHE A 108 0.51 -11.42 1.27
C PHE A 108 -0.72 -12.16 1.79
N MET A 109 -1.81 -12.16 1.01
CA MET A 109 -3.03 -12.90 1.34
C MET A 109 -2.81 -14.40 1.51
N ALA A 110 -1.99 -15.00 0.64
CA ALA A 110 -1.73 -16.44 0.68
C ALA A 110 -0.86 -16.88 1.86
N ARG A 111 0.03 -15.99 2.36
CA ARG A 111 1.02 -16.34 3.40
C ARG A 111 0.70 -15.82 4.78
N ILE A 112 0.24 -14.57 4.87
CA ILE A 112 -0.02 -13.88 6.14
C ILE A 112 -1.50 -13.96 6.48
N GLY A 113 -2.37 -13.78 5.48
CA GLY A 113 -3.81 -13.94 5.64
C GLY A 113 -4.60 -12.90 4.86
N LYS A 114 -5.78 -13.30 4.38
CA LYS A 114 -6.67 -12.41 3.62
C LYS A 114 -7.24 -11.29 4.48
N ASP A 115 -7.56 -11.57 5.73
CA ASP A 115 -8.08 -10.60 6.71
C ASP A 115 -7.07 -9.47 6.99
N LYS A 116 -5.77 -9.75 6.83
CA LYS A 116 -4.68 -8.78 7.03
C LYS A 116 -4.39 -7.91 5.80
N ALA A 117 -5.03 -8.19 4.65
CA ALA A 117 -4.73 -7.48 3.40
C ALA A 117 -5.56 -6.20 3.20
N LYS A 118 -6.38 -5.81 4.17
CA LYS A 118 -7.20 -4.58 4.13
C LYS A 118 -6.40 -3.31 3.78
N PRO A 119 -5.18 -3.06 4.30
CA PRO A 119 -4.39 -1.89 3.93
C PRO A 119 -4.17 -1.74 2.42
N PHE A 120 -4.02 -2.85 1.68
CA PHE A 120 -3.84 -2.82 0.22
C PHE A 120 -5.10 -2.35 -0.50
N GLU A 121 -6.28 -2.70 0.03
CA GLU A 121 -7.56 -2.31 -0.53
C GLU A 121 -7.83 -0.83 -0.28
N ASP A 122 -7.53 -0.35 0.93
CA ASP A 122 -7.69 1.04 1.33
C ASP A 122 -6.73 1.97 0.55
N LEU A 123 -5.48 1.57 0.34
CA LEU A 123 -4.52 2.31 -0.50
C LEU A 123 -4.98 2.42 -1.96
N ASN A 124 -5.49 1.32 -2.52
CA ASN A 124 -6.04 1.32 -3.87
C ASN A 124 -7.31 2.19 -3.96
N LYS A 125 -8.11 2.23 -2.90
CA LYS A 125 -9.30 3.09 -2.81
C LYS A 125 -8.91 4.57 -2.87
N ILE A 126 -7.93 5.00 -2.07
CA ILE A 126 -7.35 6.35 -2.13
C ILE A 126 -6.88 6.69 -3.54
N SER A 127 -6.10 5.80 -4.16
CA SER A 127 -5.59 6.01 -5.52
C SER A 127 -6.73 6.20 -6.56
N LYS A 128 -7.83 5.46 -6.39
CA LYS A 128 -9.03 5.60 -7.25
C LYS A 128 -9.80 6.88 -6.97
N GLU A 129 -9.91 7.29 -5.71
CA GLU A 129 -10.57 8.54 -5.32
C GLU A 129 -9.86 9.74 -5.95
N ILE A 130 -8.53 9.83 -5.85
CA ILE A 130 -7.72 10.90 -6.45
C ILE A 130 -7.91 10.94 -7.97
N LYS A 131 -7.80 9.79 -8.65
CA LYS A 131 -8.05 9.69 -10.11
C LYS A 131 -9.48 10.04 -10.49
N THR A 132 -10.45 9.83 -9.60
CA THR A 132 -11.84 10.19 -9.84
C THR A 132 -12.02 11.69 -9.68
N ALA A 133 -11.47 12.29 -8.63
CA ALA A 133 -11.45 13.74 -8.42
C ALA A 133 -10.87 14.46 -9.64
N ALA A 134 -9.74 14.00 -10.17
CA ALA A 134 -9.14 14.53 -11.40
C ALA A 134 -10.12 14.54 -12.59
N ARG A 135 -10.82 13.43 -12.86
CA ARG A 135 -11.79 13.36 -13.97
C ARG A 135 -13.01 14.26 -13.76
N VAL A 136 -13.42 14.43 -12.50
CA VAL A 136 -14.55 15.30 -12.17
C VAL A 136 -14.13 16.76 -12.34
N LEU A 137 -12.98 17.16 -11.79
CA LEU A 137 -12.46 18.53 -11.90
C LEU A 137 -12.23 18.95 -13.34
N ALA A 138 -11.74 18.05 -14.20
CA ALA A 138 -11.62 18.31 -15.65
C ALA A 138 -12.95 18.76 -16.30
N ARG A 139 -14.10 18.36 -15.76
CA ARG A 139 -15.44 18.75 -16.24
C ARG A 139 -16.01 19.96 -15.51
N TYR A 140 -15.58 20.20 -14.27
CA TYR A 140 -16.12 21.24 -13.41
C TYR A 140 -15.38 22.57 -13.60
N TRP A 141 -14.05 22.57 -13.65
CA TRP A 141 -13.25 23.78 -13.84
C TRP A 141 -13.59 24.63 -15.06
N PRO A 142 -13.93 24.10 -16.26
CA PRO A 142 -14.23 24.95 -17.40
C PRO A 142 -15.63 25.59 -17.34
N ARG A 143 -16.46 25.21 -16.36
CA ARG A 143 -17.84 25.70 -16.23
C ARG A 143 -17.86 27.07 -15.55
N ASP A 144 -18.29 28.08 -16.29
CA ASP A 144 -18.31 29.48 -15.81
C ASP A 144 -19.70 30.13 -15.84
N TYR A 145 -20.71 29.45 -16.39
CA TYR A 145 -22.07 29.96 -16.49
C TYR A 145 -23.05 29.27 -15.53
N PHE A 146 -23.73 30.09 -14.72
CA PHE A 146 -24.74 29.69 -13.74
C PHE A 146 -25.95 30.62 -13.85
N ARG A 147 -27.17 30.06 -13.76
CA ARG A 147 -28.40 30.84 -13.89
C ARG A 147 -28.82 31.48 -12.57
N THR A 148 -28.40 30.91 -11.45
CA THR A 148 -28.76 31.36 -10.10
C THR A 148 -27.54 31.26 -9.18
N GLU A 149 -27.54 32.06 -8.11
CA GLU A 149 -26.52 32.02 -7.06
C GLU A 149 -26.43 30.63 -6.41
N ALA A 150 -27.57 30.00 -6.10
CA ALA A 150 -27.60 28.64 -5.57
C ALA A 150 -26.92 27.58 -6.49
N GLN A 151 -26.91 27.80 -7.82
CA GLN A 151 -26.20 26.91 -8.74
C GLN A 151 -24.69 27.17 -8.73
N LEU A 152 -24.27 28.41 -8.50
CA LEU A 152 -22.87 28.77 -8.32
C LEU A 152 -22.34 28.17 -7.01
N ASP A 153 -23.10 28.28 -5.91
CA ASP A 153 -22.72 27.74 -4.61
C ASP A 153 -22.61 26.19 -4.63
N ASP A 154 -23.57 25.48 -5.23
CA ASP A 154 -23.48 24.02 -5.39
C ASP A 154 -22.27 23.63 -6.26
N HIS A 155 -21.96 24.44 -7.28
CA HIS A 155 -20.80 24.18 -8.12
C HIS A 155 -19.49 24.38 -7.36
N GLN A 156 -19.34 25.49 -6.65
CA GLN A 156 -18.16 25.79 -5.83
C GLN A 156 -17.97 24.72 -4.76
N GLY A 157 -19.02 24.37 -4.02
CA GLY A 157 -18.93 23.31 -3.00
C GLY A 157 -18.55 21.94 -3.58
N ARG A 158 -18.91 21.64 -4.84
CA ARG A 158 -18.43 20.44 -5.53
C ARG A 158 -16.97 20.57 -5.96
N VAL A 159 -16.54 21.71 -6.49
CA VAL A 159 -15.14 21.97 -6.84
C VAL A 159 -14.27 21.80 -5.58
N ASP A 160 -14.58 22.51 -4.50
CA ASP A 160 -13.85 22.45 -3.23
C ASP A 160 -13.73 21.03 -2.70
N LYS A 161 -14.83 20.27 -2.74
CA LYS A 161 -14.87 18.86 -2.32
C LYS A 161 -13.92 17.97 -3.13
N TYR A 162 -13.82 18.18 -4.44
CA TYR A 162 -12.94 17.36 -5.27
C TYR A 162 -11.50 17.88 -5.24
N GLU A 163 -11.29 19.18 -5.10
CA GLU A 163 -9.97 19.78 -4.88
C GLU A 163 -9.35 19.29 -3.56
N SER A 164 -10.13 19.15 -2.49
CA SER A 164 -9.65 18.60 -1.22
C SER A 164 -9.11 17.17 -1.34
N VAL A 165 -9.58 16.39 -2.33
CA VAL A 165 -9.07 15.04 -2.62
C VAL A 165 -7.91 15.10 -3.62
N PHE A 166 -7.98 16.01 -4.58
CA PHE A 166 -7.02 16.13 -5.68
C PHE A 166 -5.69 16.74 -5.23
N TRP A 167 -5.75 17.77 -4.40
CA TRP A 167 -4.60 18.50 -3.88
C TRP A 167 -4.33 18.16 -2.43
N ASP A 168 -3.05 18.15 -2.08
CA ASP A 168 -2.57 18.04 -0.71
C ASP A 168 -2.72 19.40 0.00
N HIS A 169 -3.47 19.40 1.11
CA HIS A 169 -3.71 20.59 1.94
C HIS A 169 -2.88 20.58 3.24
N GLY A 170 -1.90 19.69 3.36
CA GLY A 170 -1.03 19.60 4.54
C GLY A 170 -1.67 18.84 5.69
N ASP A 171 -1.64 19.43 6.89
CA ASP A 171 -1.91 18.72 8.15
C ASP A 171 -3.40 18.37 8.36
N ASP A 172 -4.34 19.15 7.80
CA ASP A 172 -5.80 18.92 7.92
C ASP A 172 -6.38 18.08 6.76
N ASP A 173 -5.52 17.36 6.03
CA ASP A 173 -5.90 16.62 4.83
C ASP A 173 -6.40 15.20 5.14
N ASP A 174 -7.66 14.89 4.75
CA ASP A 174 -8.30 13.57 4.99
C ASP A 174 -7.52 12.42 4.34
N ILE A 175 -6.97 12.64 3.14
CA ILE A 175 -6.23 11.59 2.43
C ILE A 175 -4.92 11.31 3.15
N ASN A 176 -4.19 12.33 3.62
CA ASN A 176 -2.97 12.15 4.41
C ASN A 176 -3.26 11.40 5.71
N THR A 177 -4.31 11.81 6.44
CA THR A 177 -4.75 11.12 7.66
C THR A 177 -5.07 9.64 7.40
N ARG A 178 -5.76 9.34 6.30
CA ARG A 178 -6.07 7.95 5.91
C ARG A 178 -4.82 7.17 5.49
N LEU A 179 -3.85 7.80 4.83
CA LEU A 179 -2.57 7.16 4.50
C LEU A 179 -1.81 6.79 5.77
N ASP A 180 -1.73 7.69 6.74
CA ASP A 180 -1.02 7.44 8.00
C ASP A 180 -1.68 6.33 8.81
N ASN A 181 -3.02 6.27 8.80
CA ASN A 181 -3.75 5.14 9.38
C ASN A 181 -3.45 3.82 8.67
N ILE A 182 -3.38 3.81 7.34
CA ILE A 182 -3.02 2.61 6.55
C ILE A 182 -1.59 2.15 6.87
N ILE A 183 -0.63 3.08 6.98
CA ILE A 183 0.75 2.79 7.36
C ILE A 183 0.77 2.18 8.76
N THR A 184 0.10 2.80 9.72
CA THR A 184 0.03 2.32 11.11
C THR A 184 -0.59 0.92 11.19
N GLU A 185 -1.67 0.65 10.44
CA GLU A 185 -2.25 -0.70 10.34
C GLU A 185 -1.23 -1.70 9.79
N MET A 186 -0.47 -1.32 8.76
CA MET A 186 0.56 -2.16 8.15
C MET A 186 1.75 -2.42 9.09
N GLU A 187 2.19 -1.40 9.83
CA GLU A 187 3.25 -1.52 10.85
C GLU A 187 2.85 -2.52 11.93
N ILE A 188 1.62 -2.44 12.44
CA ILE A 188 1.09 -3.37 13.45
C ILE A 188 1.08 -4.80 12.91
N ILE A 189 0.62 -5.00 11.67
CA ILE A 189 0.57 -6.31 11.04
C ILE A 189 1.98 -6.87 10.85
N SER A 190 2.89 -6.09 10.27
CA SER A 190 4.27 -6.52 10.03
C SER A 190 5.01 -6.82 11.34
N LYS A 191 4.86 -5.96 12.35
CA LYS A 191 5.43 -6.20 13.68
C LYS A 191 4.90 -7.49 14.31
N THR A 192 3.61 -7.76 14.18
CA THR A 192 3.01 -9.00 14.70
C THR A 192 3.63 -10.24 14.03
N VAL A 193 3.85 -10.21 12.71
CA VAL A 193 4.49 -11.31 11.96
C VAL A 193 5.94 -11.51 12.40
N ILE A 194 6.68 -10.41 12.60
CA ILE A 194 8.08 -10.42 13.05
C ILE A 194 8.19 -10.98 14.48
N ASP A 195 7.36 -10.49 15.40
CA ASP A 195 7.40 -10.86 16.82
C ASP A 195 6.94 -12.30 17.08
N GLN A 196 5.94 -12.79 16.34
CA GLN A 196 5.48 -14.18 16.46
C GLN A 196 6.59 -15.19 16.14
N ASN A 197 7.47 -14.87 15.20
CA ASN A 197 8.60 -15.74 14.86
C ASN A 197 9.70 -15.70 15.94
N ASN A 198 9.94 -14.53 16.55
CA ASN A 198 10.86 -14.39 17.67
C ASN A 198 10.39 -15.15 18.92
N GLY A 199 9.08 -15.15 19.20
CA GLY A 199 8.48 -15.90 20.31
C GLY A 199 8.65 -17.42 20.19
N LEU A 200 8.53 -17.97 18.97
CA LEU A 200 8.78 -19.39 18.69
C LEU A 200 10.26 -19.77 18.92
N LEU A 201 11.20 -18.96 18.41
CA LEU A 201 12.63 -19.17 18.64
C LEU A 201 13.00 -19.07 20.13
N THR A 202 12.37 -18.13 20.86
CA THR A 202 12.59 -17.97 22.31
C THR A 202 12.00 -19.12 23.11
N PHE A 203 10.84 -19.66 22.71
CA PHE A 203 10.25 -20.83 23.38
C PHE A 203 11.09 -22.09 23.16
N LEU A 204 11.60 -22.30 21.94
CA LEU A 204 12.48 -23.42 21.61
C LEU A 204 13.83 -23.30 22.36
N THR A 205 14.48 -22.14 22.33
CA THR A 205 15.74 -21.94 23.07
C THR A 205 15.55 -22.02 24.59
N ARG A 206 14.42 -21.59 25.15
CA ARG A 206 14.12 -21.69 26.59
C ARG A 206 13.76 -23.11 27.05
N THR A 207 13.21 -23.95 26.18
CA THR A 207 12.94 -25.36 26.49
C THR A 207 14.18 -26.23 26.39
N TYR A 208 15.17 -25.86 25.56
CA TYR A 208 16.45 -26.60 25.45
C TYR A 208 17.63 -25.97 26.21
N GLY A 209 17.52 -24.73 26.69
CA GLY A 209 18.55 -24.03 27.47
C GLY A 209 18.55 -24.30 28.99
N LYS A 210 17.72 -25.24 29.46
CA LYS A 210 17.76 -25.77 30.84
C LYS A 210 18.14 -27.25 30.82
N ALA A 211 19.39 -27.54 30.51
CA ALA A 211 20.03 -28.77 30.94
C ALA A 211 20.99 -28.42 32.10
N PRO A 212 20.83 -29.01 33.31
CA PRO A 212 21.92 -29.03 34.30
C PRO A 212 23.09 -29.89 33.82
#